data_AF-A0A6G9SIF6-F1
#
_entry.id   AF-A0A6G9SIF6-F1
#
_cell.length_a   1.000
_cell.length_b   1.000
_cell.length_c   1.000
_cell.angle_alpha   90.00
_cell.angle_beta   90.00
_cell.angle_gamma   90.00
#
_symmetry.space_group_name_H-M   'P 1'
#
loop_
_entity.id
_entity.type
_entity.pdbx_description
1 polymer ?
#
loop_
_entity_poly.entity_id
_entity_poly.type
_entity_poly.pdbx_seq_one_letter_code
_entity_poly.pdbx_strand_id
1 'polypeptide(L)'
;MINTALRLPAPEVKALLQGRIITVMPSKFINPGREFALCPADESINLLVVDQYYRSSFLTIAQSEFAQQRIQGVLIQPQQMSLFQNEEQLTLPLLAYQTVLIKAWAKCEHCQVINDAESLNALSQLTIWTTEALKEILRQRQNIFLAYLRVYELRKSIEISIKSNSQFVALPQYLNISETKPVLSDRIFAQRKRQLENLEPPLHRELEELQSAITSLTISQPAAKQLDDDIKVFLGWSSDKLIKQPDPDLAWINDIAKLGDRSIEKDEKKSNYQAGTDFENIARQSLEFLGFNVESAFKGGAGGLDLYCSKPYPIVCECKAGKLIPSRTVEELLKLGGMHLGKTQLLTSAKLVIGPGNPSTDTLKAAKEWEVSIINAMTLQKLVELKSKYPGAINLVELKQYLEPGQIDYKLDEYIDKAEKEIKLRSHIVQLVKNYLQNSGIESAGVDSLHGAYFGSNPPQPLKPQEMHEILIELSSPLTGYLGREKGSDWRSDRFYYLHNLSL
;
A
#
# COMPACT_ATOMS: atom_id res chain seq x y z
N MET A 1 16.11 -28.52 -8.40
CA MET A 1 14.91 -28.97 -9.16
C MET A 1 14.07 -29.82 -8.23
N ILE A 2 12.76 -29.63 -8.21
CA ILE A 2 11.86 -30.42 -7.35
C ILE A 2 10.85 -31.21 -8.19
N ASN A 3 10.44 -32.38 -7.71
CA ASN A 3 9.47 -33.27 -8.36
C ASN A 3 8.35 -33.74 -7.42
N THR A 4 8.29 -33.21 -6.21
CA THR A 4 7.22 -33.52 -5.25
C THR A 4 6.58 -32.26 -4.70
N ALA A 5 5.31 -32.35 -4.33
CA ALA A 5 4.59 -31.32 -3.60
C ALA A 5 4.09 -31.85 -2.25
N LEU A 6 4.22 -31.05 -1.20
CA LEU A 6 3.63 -31.32 0.11
C LEU A 6 2.18 -30.84 0.11
N ARG A 7 1.24 -31.76 0.37
CA ARG A 7 -0.17 -31.44 0.58
C ARG A 7 -0.36 -30.85 1.97
N LEU A 8 -1.03 -29.71 2.04
CA LEU A 8 -1.37 -28.98 3.26
C LEU A 8 -2.80 -28.44 3.13
N PRO A 9 -3.53 -28.23 4.24
CA PRO A 9 -4.81 -27.54 4.19
C PRO A 9 -4.67 -26.19 3.47
N ALA A 10 -5.61 -25.87 2.58
CA ALA A 10 -5.56 -24.66 1.76
C ALA A 10 -5.38 -23.37 2.57
N PRO A 11 -6.02 -23.19 3.74
CA PRO A 11 -5.74 -22.06 4.60
C PRO A 11 -4.28 -21.96 5.03
N GLU A 12 -3.63 -23.08 5.37
CA GLU A 12 -2.22 -23.07 5.79
C GLU A 12 -1.30 -22.66 4.64
N VAL A 13 -1.57 -23.13 3.41
CA VAL A 13 -0.84 -22.68 2.21
C VAL A 13 -1.05 -21.19 1.99
N LYS A 14 -2.27 -20.68 2.18
CA LYS A 14 -2.56 -19.24 2.08
C LYS A 14 -1.80 -18.43 3.13
N ALA A 15 -1.77 -18.91 4.37
CA ALA A 15 -1.06 -18.25 5.46
C ALA A 15 0.47 -18.24 5.22
N LEU A 16 1.04 -19.32 4.69
CA LEU A 16 2.44 -19.38 4.25
C LEU A 16 2.74 -18.38 3.11
N LEU A 17 1.87 -18.31 2.10
CA LEU A 17 1.99 -17.37 0.98
C LEU A 17 1.88 -15.90 1.41
N GLN A 18 1.13 -15.63 2.47
CA GLN A 18 0.99 -14.30 3.05
C GLN A 18 2.08 -13.98 4.08
N GLY A 19 3.04 -14.88 4.32
CA GLY A 19 4.08 -14.69 5.33
C GLY A 19 3.58 -14.72 6.78
N ARG A 20 2.28 -15.02 6.99
CA ARG A 20 1.62 -15.00 8.30
C ARG A 20 2.13 -16.11 9.22
N ILE A 21 2.44 -17.28 8.66
CA ILE A 21 3.09 -18.39 9.36
C ILE A 21 4.36 -18.80 8.63
N ILE A 22 5.25 -19.49 9.34
CA ILE A 22 6.40 -20.19 8.75
C ILE A 22 6.40 -21.68 9.10
N THR A 23 5.37 -22.17 9.79
CA THR A 23 5.29 -23.55 10.26
C THR A 23 4.10 -24.29 9.70
N VAL A 24 4.23 -25.61 9.59
CA VAL A 24 3.15 -26.54 9.24
C VAL A 24 3.27 -27.81 10.08
N MET A 25 2.19 -28.60 10.17
CA MET A 25 2.16 -29.87 10.92
C MET A 25 2.07 -31.10 10.01
N PRO A 26 3.18 -31.52 9.36
CA PRO A 26 3.19 -32.72 8.54
C PRO A 26 2.86 -33.99 9.36
N SER A 27 2.34 -35.02 8.69
CA SER A 27 2.10 -36.33 9.30
C SER A 27 3.37 -37.15 9.54
N LYS A 28 4.51 -36.73 8.96
CA LYS A 28 5.82 -37.35 9.12
C LYS A 28 6.89 -36.27 9.30
N PHE A 29 7.96 -36.61 9.99
CA PHE A 29 9.14 -35.77 10.09
C PHE A 29 9.69 -35.43 8.69
N ILE A 30 10.00 -34.15 8.46
CA ILE A 30 10.61 -33.66 7.23
C ILE A 30 12.06 -33.32 7.52
N ASN A 31 12.99 -33.98 6.82
CA ASN A 31 14.41 -33.68 6.97
C ASN A 31 14.71 -32.24 6.54
N PRO A 32 15.48 -31.47 7.34
CA PRO A 32 15.99 -30.17 6.93
C PRO A 32 16.72 -30.24 5.60
N GLY A 33 16.60 -29.19 4.79
CA GLY A 33 17.09 -29.11 3.43
C GLY A 33 16.18 -29.72 2.37
N ARG A 34 15.12 -30.46 2.75
CA ARG A 34 14.18 -31.01 1.76
C ARG A 34 13.35 -29.88 1.12
N GLU A 35 13.24 -29.95 -0.20
CA GLU A 35 12.52 -28.97 -1.02
C GLU A 35 11.29 -29.61 -1.68
N PHE A 36 10.19 -28.87 -1.75
CA PHE A 36 8.94 -29.33 -2.34
C PHE A 36 8.02 -28.17 -2.72
N ALA A 37 7.09 -28.42 -3.63
CA ALA A 37 6.03 -27.48 -3.95
C ALA A 37 4.96 -27.48 -2.85
N LEU A 38 4.25 -26.37 -2.67
CA LEU A 38 3.12 -26.28 -1.72
C LEU A 38 1.81 -26.55 -2.44
N CYS A 39 1.13 -27.63 -2.05
CA CYS A 39 -0.08 -28.12 -2.69
C CYS A 39 -1.28 -27.94 -1.74
N PRO A 40 -2.21 -27.02 -2.04
CA PRO A 40 -3.37 -26.79 -1.18
C PRO A 40 -4.37 -27.94 -1.30
N ALA A 41 -4.93 -28.36 -0.18
CA ALA A 41 -5.89 -29.44 -0.06
C ALA A 41 -7.09 -29.04 0.81
N ASP A 42 -8.16 -29.84 0.73
CA ASP A 42 -9.44 -29.52 1.37
C ASP A 42 -9.46 -29.74 2.91
N GLU A 43 -10.62 -29.48 3.51
CA GLU A 43 -10.86 -29.58 4.96
C GLU A 43 -10.66 -31.00 5.52
N SER A 44 -10.72 -32.05 4.69
CA SER A 44 -10.72 -33.45 5.15
C SER A 44 -9.44 -33.87 5.87
N ILE A 45 -8.40 -33.03 5.81
CA ILE A 45 -7.13 -33.20 6.50
C ILE A 45 -7.19 -32.74 7.97
N ASN A 46 -8.16 -31.90 8.33
CA ASN A 46 -8.30 -31.38 9.69
C ASN A 46 -8.97 -32.42 10.61
N LEU A 47 -8.54 -32.46 11.87
CA LEU A 47 -9.08 -33.38 12.88
C LEU A 47 -10.32 -32.84 13.60
N LEU A 48 -10.54 -31.53 13.54
CA LEU A 48 -11.62 -30.82 14.22
C LEU A 48 -12.37 -29.92 13.23
N VAL A 49 -13.56 -29.48 13.63
CA VAL A 49 -14.30 -28.43 12.91
C VAL A 49 -13.45 -27.16 12.86
N VAL A 50 -13.53 -26.42 11.75
CA VAL A 50 -12.68 -25.26 11.43
C VAL A 50 -12.55 -24.28 12.61
N ASP A 51 -13.65 -23.96 13.28
CA ASP A 51 -13.70 -22.99 14.39
C ASP A 51 -13.00 -23.46 15.67
N GLN A 52 -12.83 -24.77 15.84
CA GLN A 52 -12.05 -25.35 16.93
C GLN A 52 -10.61 -25.59 16.53
N TYR A 53 -10.33 -25.71 15.23
CA TYR A 53 -9.00 -26.00 14.70
C TYR A 53 -8.11 -24.76 14.62
N TYR A 54 -8.68 -23.64 14.14
CA TYR A 54 -7.96 -22.39 13.94
C TYR A 54 -8.36 -21.32 14.95
N ARG A 55 -7.41 -20.46 15.31
CA ARG A 55 -7.66 -19.30 16.17
C ARG A 55 -8.65 -18.34 15.52
N SER A 56 -9.41 -17.61 16.34
CA SER A 56 -10.39 -16.61 15.90
C SER A 56 -9.81 -15.59 14.92
N SER A 57 -8.55 -15.18 15.11
CA SER A 57 -7.85 -14.27 14.21
C SER A 57 -7.59 -14.85 12.81
N PHE A 58 -7.60 -16.17 12.63
CA PHE A 58 -7.36 -16.82 11.35
C PHE A 58 -8.64 -17.41 10.72
N LEU A 59 -9.72 -17.48 11.50
CA LEU A 59 -10.95 -18.16 11.17
C LEU A 59 -11.60 -17.65 9.87
N THR A 60 -11.68 -16.33 9.68
CA THR A 60 -12.26 -15.74 8.46
C THR A 60 -11.48 -16.14 7.21
N ILE A 61 -10.15 -16.17 7.28
CA ILE A 61 -9.31 -16.61 6.16
C ILE A 61 -9.56 -18.09 5.89
N ALA A 62 -9.54 -18.92 6.94
CA ALA A 62 -9.75 -20.36 6.80
C ALA A 62 -11.10 -20.69 6.16
N GLN A 63 -12.19 -20.10 6.63
CA GLN A 63 -13.53 -20.27 6.08
C GLN A 63 -13.61 -19.81 4.62
N SER A 64 -12.98 -18.68 4.27
CA SER A 64 -12.98 -18.16 2.89
C SER A 64 -12.23 -19.08 1.91
N GLU A 65 -11.07 -19.61 2.30
CA GLU A 65 -10.25 -20.47 1.44
C GLU A 65 -10.90 -21.84 1.25
N PHE A 66 -11.53 -22.40 2.30
CA PHE A 66 -12.30 -23.63 2.15
C PHE A 66 -13.56 -23.44 1.29
N ALA A 67 -14.25 -22.31 1.41
CA ALA A 67 -15.37 -21.99 0.53
C ALA A 67 -14.92 -21.90 -0.94
N GLN A 68 -13.79 -21.26 -1.23
CA GLN A 68 -13.21 -21.20 -2.58
C GLN A 68 -12.82 -22.57 -3.12
N GLN A 69 -12.24 -23.45 -2.29
CA GLN A 69 -11.91 -24.82 -2.69
C GLN A 69 -13.16 -25.65 -3.01
N ARG A 70 -14.24 -25.51 -2.24
CA ARG A 70 -15.52 -26.20 -2.51
C ARG A 70 -16.12 -25.77 -3.86
N ILE A 71 -15.95 -24.51 -4.24
CA ILE A 71 -16.39 -23.98 -5.55
C ILE A 71 -15.53 -24.54 -6.69
N GLN A 72 -14.22 -24.75 -6.46
CA GLN A 72 -13.31 -25.31 -7.47
C GLN A 72 -13.40 -26.85 -7.58
N GLY A 73 -13.83 -27.54 -6.53
CA GLY A 73 -14.07 -28.98 -6.50
C GLY A 73 -15.49 -29.35 -6.92
N VAL A 74 -15.88 -29.07 -8.18
CA VAL A 74 -17.13 -29.65 -8.72
C VAL A 74 -16.85 -31.09 -9.13
N LEU A 75 -17.05 -32.02 -8.21
CA LEU A 75 -17.56 -33.36 -8.53
C LEU A 75 -18.76 -33.62 -7.63
N ILE A 76 -19.90 -33.34 -8.24
CA ILE A 76 -21.26 -33.66 -7.82
C ILE A 76 -21.26 -35.08 -7.25
N GLN A 77 -21.52 -35.25 -5.95
CA GLN A 77 -22.26 -36.44 -5.53
C GLN A 77 -23.61 -36.32 -6.23
N PRO A 78 -23.99 -37.22 -7.17
CA PRO A 78 -25.37 -37.23 -7.58
C PRO A 78 -26.17 -37.53 -6.31
N GLN A 79 -27.08 -36.63 -5.96
CA GLN A 79 -28.21 -37.00 -5.12
C GLN A 79 -28.78 -38.27 -5.73
N GLN A 80 -28.64 -39.39 -5.03
CA GLN A 80 -29.21 -40.66 -5.45
C GLN A 80 -30.73 -40.51 -5.44
N MET A 81 -31.30 -40.09 -6.57
CA MET A 81 -32.70 -40.36 -6.86
C MET A 81 -32.81 -41.82 -7.26
N SER A 82 -33.07 -42.68 -6.27
CA SER A 82 -33.58 -44.02 -6.53
C SER A 82 -34.97 -43.90 -7.13
N LEU A 83 -35.10 -44.11 -8.44
CA LEU A 83 -36.41 -44.20 -9.10
C LEU A 83 -37.00 -45.61 -9.12
N PHE A 84 -36.29 -46.65 -8.64
CA PHE A 84 -36.84 -48.00 -8.54
C PHE A 84 -36.29 -48.74 -7.33
N GLN A 85 -37.19 -49.31 -6.51
CA GLN A 85 -36.85 -50.23 -5.43
C GLN A 85 -36.46 -51.58 -6.04
N ASN A 86 -35.29 -52.09 -5.66
CA ASN A 86 -34.73 -53.42 -5.96
C ASN A 86 -33.87 -53.50 -7.23
N GLU A 87 -32.58 -53.17 -7.10
CA GLU A 87 -31.47 -53.92 -7.69
C GLU A 87 -30.16 -53.52 -6.98
N GLU A 88 -29.26 -54.49 -6.77
CA GLU A 88 -27.98 -54.32 -6.06
C GLU A 88 -27.14 -53.19 -6.67
N GLN A 89 -26.87 -52.14 -5.89
CA GLN A 89 -26.02 -51.03 -6.33
C GLN A 89 -24.54 -51.42 -6.26
N LEU A 90 -23.93 -51.61 -7.43
CA LEU A 90 -22.47 -51.64 -7.60
C LEU A 90 -21.86 -50.31 -7.10
N THR A 91 -21.14 -50.37 -5.98
CA THR A 91 -20.32 -49.28 -5.47
C THR A 91 -19.02 -49.20 -6.28
N LEU A 92 -19.01 -48.40 -7.34
CA LEU A 92 -17.77 -47.99 -8.02
C LEU A 92 -17.12 -46.83 -7.24
N PRO A 93 -15.85 -46.95 -6.80
CA PRO A 93 -15.17 -45.83 -6.16
C PRO A 93 -14.87 -44.77 -7.22
N LEU A 94 -15.64 -43.69 -7.22
CA LEU A 94 -15.36 -42.52 -8.04
C LEU A 94 -14.08 -41.85 -7.49
N LEU A 95 -12.95 -42.05 -8.16
CA LEU A 95 -11.72 -41.29 -7.90
C LEU A 95 -11.97 -39.82 -8.30
N ALA A 96 -12.36 -38.99 -7.34
CA ALA A 96 -12.53 -37.57 -7.57
C ALA A 96 -11.17 -36.93 -7.89
N TYR A 97 -11.00 -36.46 -9.12
CA TYR A 97 -9.84 -35.67 -9.52
C TYR A 97 -10.00 -34.25 -8.97
N GLN A 98 -9.09 -33.83 -8.08
CA GLN A 98 -9.01 -32.43 -7.67
C GLN A 98 -7.90 -31.74 -8.46
N THR A 99 -8.27 -30.77 -9.30
CA THR A 99 -7.29 -29.88 -9.94
C THR A 99 -6.97 -28.75 -8.98
N VAL A 100 -5.68 -28.54 -8.69
CA VAL A 100 -5.23 -27.50 -7.77
C VAL A 100 -4.13 -26.65 -8.39
N LEU A 101 -4.10 -25.38 -7.98
CA LEU A 101 -3.12 -24.40 -8.44
C LEU A 101 -1.99 -24.26 -7.42
N ILE A 102 -0.77 -24.65 -7.80
CA ILE A 102 0.45 -24.45 -7.01
C ILE A 102 1.06 -23.10 -7.37
N LYS A 103 1.28 -22.27 -6.36
CA LYS A 103 1.83 -20.89 -6.50
C LYS A 103 3.21 -20.71 -5.87
N ALA A 104 3.65 -21.63 -5.02
CA ALA A 104 4.90 -21.52 -4.27
C ALA A 104 5.57 -22.87 -4.05
N TRP A 105 6.84 -22.80 -3.68
CA TRP A 105 7.63 -23.92 -3.18
C TRP A 105 8.26 -23.53 -1.84
N ALA A 106 8.69 -24.54 -1.09
CA ALA A 106 9.31 -24.34 0.20
C ALA A 106 10.51 -25.26 0.39
N LYS A 107 11.44 -24.79 1.21
CA LYS A 107 12.54 -25.57 1.78
C LYS A 107 12.29 -25.73 3.28
N CYS A 108 12.40 -26.95 3.78
CA CYS A 108 12.34 -27.21 5.21
C CYS A 108 13.67 -26.78 5.85
N GLU A 109 13.64 -25.75 6.70
CA GLU A 109 14.83 -25.22 7.39
C GLU A 109 15.02 -25.84 8.77
N HIS A 110 13.94 -26.39 9.34
CA HIS A 110 13.96 -27.12 10.59
C HIS A 110 12.70 -27.97 10.70
N CYS A 111 12.74 -29.07 11.46
CA CYS A 111 11.56 -29.81 11.85
C CYS A 111 11.78 -30.31 13.27
N GLN A 112 10.91 -29.92 14.20
CA GLN A 112 10.99 -30.37 15.59
C GLN A 112 9.86 -31.33 15.91
N VAL A 113 10.10 -32.17 16.92
CA VAL A 113 9.11 -33.10 17.47
C VAL A 113 8.63 -32.50 18.78
N ILE A 114 7.34 -32.18 18.85
CA ILE A 114 6.69 -31.73 20.08
C ILE A 114 5.87 -32.89 20.63
N ASN A 115 6.16 -33.27 21.86
CA ASN A 115 5.49 -34.35 22.56
C ASN A 115 5.08 -33.98 24.00
N ASP A 116 5.43 -32.78 24.46
CA ASP A 116 5.03 -32.23 25.75
C ASP A 116 3.77 -31.36 25.60
N ALA A 117 2.85 -31.49 26.56
CA ALA A 117 1.60 -30.71 26.55
C ALA A 117 1.79 -29.27 27.07
N GLU A 118 2.88 -28.99 27.78
CA GLU A 118 3.14 -27.72 28.45
C GLU A 118 3.49 -26.60 27.44
N SER A 119 4.21 -26.92 26.37
CA SER A 119 4.56 -25.98 25.30
C SER A 119 3.38 -25.58 24.41
N LEU A 120 2.28 -26.34 24.38
CA LEU A 120 1.20 -26.17 23.40
C LEU A 120 0.49 -24.81 23.51
N ASN A 121 0.38 -24.25 24.72
CA ASN A 121 -0.25 -22.95 24.91
C ASN A 121 0.60 -21.82 24.31
N ALA A 122 1.92 -21.85 24.54
CA ALA A 122 2.84 -20.89 23.93
C ALA A 122 2.89 -21.06 22.41
N LEU A 123 2.91 -22.30 21.92
CA LEU A 123 2.89 -22.59 20.49
C LEU A 123 1.61 -22.11 19.80
N SER A 124 0.45 -22.28 20.43
CA SER A 124 -0.83 -21.74 19.96
C SER A 124 -0.79 -20.21 19.79
N GLN A 125 -0.10 -19.51 20.69
CA GLN A 125 0.06 -18.05 20.58
C GLN A 125 0.93 -17.62 19.38
N LEU A 126 1.84 -18.48 18.94
CA LEU A 126 2.79 -18.24 17.85
C LEU A 126 2.36 -18.83 16.51
N THR A 127 1.21 -19.52 16.47
CA THR A 127 0.71 -20.20 15.28
C THR A 127 -0.77 -19.89 15.06
N ILE A 128 -1.32 -20.42 13.98
CA ILE A 128 -2.73 -20.27 13.61
C ILE A 128 -3.64 -21.30 14.29
N TRP A 129 -3.09 -22.30 14.96
CA TRP A 129 -3.84 -23.39 15.57
C TRP A 129 -4.23 -23.06 17.01
N THR A 130 -5.38 -23.54 17.45
CA THR A 130 -5.80 -23.41 18.86
C THR A 130 -5.05 -24.37 19.77
N THR A 131 -5.04 -24.10 21.07
CA THR A 131 -4.45 -24.99 22.06
C THR A 131 -5.18 -26.34 22.09
N GLU A 132 -6.49 -26.31 21.90
CA GLU A 132 -7.37 -27.48 21.84
C GLU A 132 -7.03 -28.37 20.63
N ALA A 133 -6.83 -27.76 19.46
CA ALA A 133 -6.43 -28.47 18.25
C ALA A 133 -5.07 -29.15 18.41
N LEU A 134 -4.08 -28.44 18.96
CA LEU A 134 -2.76 -28.99 19.22
C LEU A 134 -2.83 -30.17 20.20
N LYS A 135 -3.61 -30.05 21.29
CA LYS A 135 -3.82 -31.14 22.25
C LYS A 135 -4.43 -32.38 21.59
N GLU A 136 -5.44 -32.20 20.74
CA GLU A 136 -6.09 -33.32 20.05
C GLU A 136 -5.17 -33.99 19.02
N ILE A 137 -4.39 -33.20 18.27
CA ILE A 137 -3.37 -33.73 17.35
C ILE A 137 -2.33 -34.54 18.13
N LEU A 138 -1.82 -34.00 19.25
CA LEU A 138 -0.84 -34.69 20.08
C LEU A 138 -1.41 -36.00 20.64
N ARG A 139 -2.66 -35.98 21.12
CA ARG A 139 -3.35 -37.17 21.62
C ARG A 139 -3.48 -38.27 20.57
N GLN A 140 -3.81 -37.91 19.32
CA GLN A 140 -4.01 -38.88 18.24
C GLN A 140 -2.69 -39.39 17.64
N ARG A 141 -1.72 -38.51 17.45
CA ARG A 141 -0.47 -38.82 16.74
C ARG A 141 0.69 -39.17 17.66
N GLN A 142 0.54 -38.96 18.97
CA GLN A 142 1.58 -39.03 20.01
C GLN A 142 2.71 -38.00 19.88
N ASN A 143 2.90 -37.44 18.68
CA ASN A 143 3.87 -36.42 18.39
C ASN A 143 3.29 -35.42 17.37
N ILE A 144 3.65 -34.16 17.53
CA ILE A 144 3.47 -33.13 16.50
C ILE A 144 4.82 -32.91 15.84
N PHE A 145 4.91 -33.19 14.54
CA PHE A 145 6.04 -32.73 13.74
C PHE A 145 5.75 -31.29 13.31
N LEU A 146 6.54 -30.33 13.80
CA LEU A 146 6.40 -28.93 13.41
C LEU A 146 7.55 -28.56 12.46
N ALA A 147 7.23 -28.46 11.17
CA ALA A 147 8.20 -28.14 10.13
C ALA A 147 8.23 -26.64 9.84
N TYR A 148 9.42 -26.05 9.86
CA TYR A 148 9.71 -24.65 9.60
C TYR A 148 10.09 -24.50 8.13
N LEU A 149 9.29 -23.75 7.38
CA LEU A 149 9.34 -23.68 5.93
C LEU A 149 9.78 -22.30 5.47
N ARG A 150 10.91 -22.24 4.76
CA ARG A 150 11.29 -21.07 3.96
C ARG A 150 10.53 -21.11 2.65
N VAL A 151 9.63 -20.16 2.43
CA VAL A 151 8.69 -20.15 1.29
C VAL A 151 9.11 -19.16 0.22
N TYR A 152 8.96 -19.57 -1.04
CA TYR A 152 9.29 -18.78 -2.22
C TYR A 152 8.17 -18.86 -3.25
N GLU A 153 7.85 -17.71 -3.86
CA GLU A 153 6.87 -17.65 -4.95
C GLU A 153 7.42 -18.26 -6.24
N LEU A 154 6.58 -19.03 -6.94
CA LEU A 154 6.89 -19.48 -8.29
C LEU A 154 6.75 -18.31 -9.28
N ARG A 155 7.60 -18.29 -10.31
CA ARG A 155 7.48 -17.32 -11.41
C ARG A 155 6.17 -17.49 -12.18
N LYS A 156 5.70 -18.73 -12.31
CA LYS A 156 4.44 -19.09 -12.95
C LYS A 156 3.77 -20.15 -12.11
N SER A 157 2.48 -19.95 -11.80
CA SER A 157 1.68 -20.96 -11.13
C SER A 157 1.45 -22.16 -12.05
N ILE A 158 1.32 -23.35 -11.47
CA ILE A 158 1.09 -24.58 -12.20
C ILE A 158 -0.17 -25.26 -11.70
N GLU A 159 -0.92 -25.86 -12.61
CA GLU A 159 -2.07 -26.69 -12.28
C GLU A 159 -1.65 -28.15 -12.25
N ILE A 160 -2.10 -28.88 -11.22
CA ILE A 160 -1.88 -30.32 -11.11
C ILE A 160 -3.18 -31.02 -10.77
N SER A 161 -3.37 -32.23 -11.30
CA SER A 161 -4.47 -33.11 -10.91
C SER A 161 -4.00 -34.09 -9.85
N ILE A 162 -4.61 -34.06 -8.67
CA ILE A 162 -4.28 -34.95 -7.56
C ILE A 162 -5.12 -36.22 -7.66
N LYS A 163 -4.46 -37.38 -7.61
CA LYS A 163 -5.12 -38.70 -7.64
C LYS A 163 -5.04 -39.48 -6.31
N SER A 164 -4.22 -39.02 -5.36
CA SER A 164 -3.93 -39.78 -4.13
C SER A 164 -4.01 -38.93 -2.87
N ASN A 165 -4.44 -39.55 -1.78
CA ASN A 165 -4.45 -38.97 -0.44
C ASN A 165 -3.09 -39.08 0.28
N SER A 166 -2.01 -39.16 -0.49
CA SER A 166 -0.65 -39.14 0.06
C SER A 166 -0.24 -37.73 0.47
N GLN A 167 0.54 -37.61 1.54
CA GLN A 167 1.09 -36.34 2.00
C GLN A 167 1.99 -35.67 0.94
N PHE A 168 2.78 -36.46 0.23
CA PHE A 168 3.61 -35.98 -0.86
C PHE A 168 3.10 -36.52 -2.18
N VAL A 169 2.73 -35.61 -3.08
CA VAL A 169 2.29 -35.96 -4.44
C VAL A 169 3.42 -35.72 -5.44
N ALA A 170 3.55 -36.63 -6.40
CA ALA A 170 4.47 -36.43 -7.51
C ALA A 170 3.97 -35.31 -8.42
N LEU A 171 4.89 -34.44 -8.83
CA LEU A 171 4.62 -33.43 -9.84
C LEU A 171 4.67 -34.07 -11.23
N PRO A 172 3.82 -33.64 -12.18
CA PRO A 172 3.82 -34.19 -13.54
C PRO A 172 5.12 -33.88 -14.29
N GLN A 173 5.83 -32.83 -13.90
CA GLN A 173 7.14 -32.43 -14.43
C GLN A 173 8.00 -31.82 -13.33
N TYR A 174 9.33 -31.90 -13.50
CA TYR A 174 10.27 -31.22 -12.61
C TYR A 174 10.07 -29.70 -12.68
N LEU A 175 10.11 -29.04 -11.52
CA LEU A 175 10.08 -27.59 -11.44
C LEU A 175 11.48 -27.03 -11.20
N ASN A 176 11.84 -26.07 -12.04
CA ASN A 176 12.98 -25.20 -11.80
C ASN A 176 12.57 -24.13 -10.79
N ILE A 177 13.18 -24.21 -9.62
CA ILE A 177 12.95 -23.31 -8.50
C ILE A 177 14.01 -22.23 -8.45
N SER A 178 13.68 -21.10 -7.81
CA SER A 178 14.52 -19.92 -7.70
C SER A 178 14.29 -19.30 -6.33
N GLU A 179 15.36 -19.00 -5.60
CA GLU A 179 15.31 -18.37 -4.28
C GLU A 179 15.12 -16.84 -4.36
N THR A 180 15.01 -16.28 -5.56
CA THR A 180 14.95 -14.83 -5.82
C THR A 180 13.66 -14.14 -5.39
N LYS A 181 12.62 -14.89 -5.00
CA LYS A 181 11.32 -14.36 -4.58
C LYS A 181 10.88 -14.99 -3.25
N PRO A 182 11.62 -14.75 -2.15
CA PRO A 182 11.19 -15.26 -0.87
C PRO A 182 9.96 -14.48 -0.40
N VAL A 183 9.03 -15.17 0.27
CA VAL A 183 7.83 -14.52 0.83
C VAL A 183 8.20 -13.58 1.97
N LEU A 184 9.11 -14.01 2.84
CA LEU A 184 9.67 -13.20 3.94
C LEU A 184 11.12 -12.82 3.64
N SER A 185 11.64 -11.71 4.15
CA SER A 185 13.10 -11.47 4.09
C SER A 185 13.87 -12.45 4.99
N ASP A 186 15.17 -12.60 4.77
CA ASP A 186 16.01 -13.53 5.58
C ASP A 186 16.01 -13.13 7.06
N ARG A 187 16.06 -11.83 7.34
CA ARG A 187 16.00 -11.30 8.72
C ARG A 187 14.68 -11.66 9.40
N ILE A 188 13.54 -11.41 8.74
CA ILE A 188 12.21 -11.66 9.31
C ILE A 188 12.00 -13.17 9.52
N PHE A 189 12.44 -14.00 8.57
CA PHE A 189 12.36 -15.45 8.71
C PHE A 189 13.22 -15.96 9.87
N ALA A 190 14.47 -15.50 9.98
CA ALA A 190 15.37 -15.90 11.07
C ALA A 190 14.83 -15.48 12.45
N GLN A 191 14.27 -14.28 12.54
CA GLN A 191 13.63 -13.78 13.76
C GLN A 191 12.42 -14.64 14.17
N ARG A 192 11.51 -14.92 13.24
CA ARG A 192 10.33 -15.77 13.50
C ARG A 192 10.71 -17.21 13.85
N LYS A 193 11.72 -17.76 13.18
CA LYS A 193 12.26 -19.08 13.49
C LYS A 193 12.75 -19.14 14.93
N ARG A 194 13.57 -18.16 15.35
CA ARG A 194 14.06 -18.05 16.73
C ARG A 194 12.93 -17.91 17.74
N GLN A 195 11.93 -17.08 17.47
CA GLN A 195 10.76 -16.90 18.35
C GLN A 195 10.02 -18.23 18.58
N LEU A 196 9.80 -18.99 17.52
CA LEU A 196 9.14 -20.30 17.60
C LEU A 196 10.00 -21.37 18.28
N GLU A 197 11.32 -21.37 18.07
CA GLU A 197 12.25 -22.28 18.75
C GLU A 197 12.34 -21.99 20.26
N ASN A 198 12.28 -20.71 20.65
CA ASN A 198 12.38 -20.28 22.05
C ASN A 198 11.02 -20.06 22.73
N LEU A 199 9.91 -20.23 22.00
CA LEU A 199 8.55 -19.91 22.46
C LEU A 199 8.39 -18.45 22.96
N GLU A 200 9.13 -17.52 22.35
CA GLU A 200 9.06 -16.09 22.66
C GLU A 200 7.82 -15.45 22.01
N PRO A 201 7.05 -14.60 22.72
CA PRO A 201 5.82 -14.01 22.18
C PRO A 201 6.08 -13.12 20.94
N PRO A 202 5.08 -12.94 20.06
CA PRO A 202 5.19 -11.99 18.94
C PRO A 202 5.42 -10.57 19.45
N LEU A 203 6.28 -9.81 18.76
CA LEU A 203 6.59 -8.43 19.12
C LEU A 203 5.39 -7.48 19.00
N HIS A 204 4.46 -7.75 18.08
CA HIS A 204 3.34 -6.87 17.75
C HIS A 204 2.02 -7.64 17.65
N ARG A 205 1.67 -8.35 18.72
CA ARG A 205 0.48 -9.20 18.76
C ARG A 205 -0.81 -8.45 18.40
N GLU A 206 -0.96 -7.23 18.88
CA GLU A 206 -2.13 -6.38 18.66
C GLU A 206 -2.30 -6.03 17.18
N LEU A 207 -1.19 -5.84 16.44
CA LEU A 207 -1.25 -5.58 15.00
C LEU A 207 -1.64 -6.82 14.20
N GLU A 208 -1.19 -8.00 14.61
CA GLU A 208 -1.61 -9.26 13.99
C GLU A 208 -3.12 -9.53 14.21
N GLU A 209 -3.62 -9.20 15.41
CA GLU A 209 -5.04 -9.28 15.75
C GLU A 209 -5.87 -8.24 14.98
N LEU A 210 -5.39 -7.00 14.84
CA LEU A 210 -6.03 -5.97 14.04
C LEU A 210 -6.11 -6.34 12.56
N GLN A 211 -4.99 -6.76 11.96
CA GLN A 211 -4.93 -7.23 10.56
C GLN A 211 -5.99 -8.31 10.30
N SER A 212 -6.11 -9.23 11.24
CA SER A 212 -7.09 -10.31 11.18
C SER A 212 -8.53 -9.80 11.20
N ALA A 213 -8.83 -8.86 12.10
CA ALA A 213 -10.16 -8.27 12.25
C ALA A 213 -10.60 -7.47 11.02
N ILE A 214 -9.66 -6.77 10.35
CA ILE A 214 -9.98 -5.94 9.18
C ILE A 214 -10.00 -6.72 7.85
N THR A 215 -9.50 -7.96 7.82
CA THR A 215 -9.40 -8.75 6.58
C THR A 215 -10.73 -8.87 5.84
N SER A 216 -11.85 -9.04 6.55
CA SER A 216 -13.19 -9.12 5.94
C SER A 216 -13.63 -7.81 5.26
N LEU A 217 -13.16 -6.67 5.75
CA LEU A 217 -13.47 -5.34 5.22
C LEU A 217 -12.69 -5.03 3.95
N THR A 218 -11.54 -5.66 3.73
CA THR A 218 -10.67 -5.40 2.56
C THR A 218 -11.34 -5.67 1.22
N ILE A 219 -12.40 -6.49 1.19
CA ILE A 219 -13.16 -6.82 -0.02
C ILE A 219 -14.04 -5.65 -0.46
N SER A 220 -14.62 -4.92 0.49
CA SER A 220 -15.63 -3.88 0.23
C SER A 220 -15.13 -2.45 0.50
N GLN A 221 -14.03 -2.29 1.24
CA GLN A 221 -13.51 -0.99 1.66
C GLN A 221 -12.06 -0.80 1.21
N PRO A 222 -11.80 0.11 0.24
CA PRO A 222 -10.44 0.42 -0.22
C PRO A 222 -9.52 0.88 0.92
N ALA A 223 -10.02 1.69 1.86
CA ALA A 223 -9.24 2.15 3.01
C ALA A 223 -8.82 1.00 3.95
N ALA A 224 -9.70 0.01 4.16
CA ALA A 224 -9.36 -1.17 4.96
C ALA A 224 -8.31 -2.03 4.28
N LYS A 225 -8.36 -2.13 2.94
CA LYS A 225 -7.34 -2.82 2.16
C LYS A 225 -5.98 -2.13 2.26
N GLN A 226 -5.96 -0.80 2.17
CA GLN A 226 -4.73 -0.03 2.35
C GLN A 226 -4.12 -0.25 3.75
N LEU A 227 -4.93 -0.16 4.80
CA LEU A 227 -4.49 -0.44 6.16
C LEU A 227 -3.96 -1.88 6.34
N ASP A 228 -4.64 -2.87 5.75
CA ASP A 228 -4.20 -4.27 5.77
C ASP A 228 -2.85 -4.46 5.07
N ASP A 229 -2.65 -3.82 3.92
CA ASP A 229 -1.37 -3.84 3.19
C ASP A 229 -0.26 -3.15 4.00
N ASP A 230 -0.54 -2.00 4.64
CA ASP A 230 0.40 -1.28 5.49
C ASP A 230 0.83 -2.09 6.72
N ILE A 231 -0.13 -2.73 7.42
CA ILE A 231 0.17 -3.60 8.56
C ILE A 231 1.02 -4.80 8.11
N LYS A 232 0.73 -5.39 6.95
CA LYS A 232 1.53 -6.51 6.41
C LYS A 232 2.96 -6.09 6.09
N VAL A 233 3.14 -4.91 5.50
CA VAL A 233 4.48 -4.35 5.23
C VAL A 233 5.22 -4.11 6.55
N PHE A 234 4.56 -3.50 7.53
CA PHE A 234 5.14 -3.23 8.86
C PHE A 234 5.57 -4.52 9.57
N LEU A 235 4.72 -5.54 9.58
CA LEU A 235 5.01 -6.85 10.17
C LEU A 235 6.01 -7.68 9.35
N GLY A 236 6.43 -7.18 8.19
CA GLY A 236 7.34 -7.86 7.27
C GLY A 236 6.73 -9.08 6.57
N TRP A 237 5.40 -9.17 6.50
CA TRP A 237 4.63 -10.25 5.87
C TRP A 237 4.60 -10.16 4.35
N SER A 238 4.77 -8.95 3.81
CA SER A 238 4.82 -8.70 2.37
C SER A 238 6.01 -7.81 2.01
N SER A 239 6.51 -7.98 0.78
CA SER A 239 7.53 -7.07 0.23
C SER A 239 6.90 -5.74 -0.20
N ASP A 240 7.66 -4.64 -0.12
CA ASP A 240 7.31 -3.26 -0.55
C ASP A 240 6.67 -3.14 -1.96
N LYS A 241 6.72 -4.20 -2.78
CA LYS A 241 6.27 -4.21 -4.18
C LYS A 241 4.75 -4.24 -4.37
N LEU A 242 3.94 -4.39 -3.32
CA LEU A 242 2.46 -4.31 -3.43
C LEU A 242 1.94 -2.87 -3.54
N ILE A 243 2.78 -1.85 -3.29
CA ILE A 243 2.35 -0.44 -3.22
C ILE A 243 2.16 0.21 -4.60
N LYS A 244 2.68 -0.38 -5.69
CA LYS A 244 2.53 0.19 -7.04
C LYS A 244 1.31 -0.35 -7.76
N GLN A 245 0.10 -0.06 -7.25
CA GLN A 245 -1.01 0.07 -8.20
C GLN A 245 -0.73 1.30 -9.07
N PRO A 246 -0.95 1.26 -10.39
CA PRO A 246 -0.89 2.46 -11.22
C PRO A 246 -1.89 3.45 -10.63
N ASP A 247 -1.42 4.63 -10.27
CA ASP A 247 -2.29 5.68 -9.73
C ASP A 247 -3.42 5.97 -10.74
N PRO A 248 -4.68 5.66 -10.42
CA PRO A 248 -5.81 5.92 -11.31
C PRO A 248 -5.93 7.41 -11.67
N ASP A 249 -5.31 8.31 -10.90
CA ASP A 249 -5.30 9.75 -11.16
C ASP A 249 -4.34 10.17 -12.28
N LEU A 250 -3.36 9.34 -12.68
CA LEU A 250 -2.37 9.70 -13.71
C LEU A 250 -2.99 10.07 -15.05
N ALA A 251 -4.15 9.51 -15.42
CA ALA A 251 -4.74 9.74 -16.73
C ALA A 251 -5.26 11.19 -16.88
N TRP A 252 -6.03 11.69 -15.92
CA TRP A 252 -6.64 13.02 -16.01
C TRP A 252 -5.63 14.14 -15.70
N ILE A 253 -4.62 13.88 -14.86
CA ILE A 253 -3.58 14.88 -14.54
C ILE A 253 -2.86 15.34 -15.82
N ASN A 254 -2.57 14.41 -16.73
CA ASN A 254 -1.93 14.71 -18.02
C ASN A 254 -2.80 15.54 -18.97
N ASP A 255 -4.11 15.64 -18.73
CA ASP A 255 -5.03 16.43 -19.54
C ASP A 255 -5.10 17.91 -19.10
N ILE A 256 -4.57 18.27 -17.92
CA ILE A 256 -4.66 19.64 -17.36
C ILE A 256 -4.03 20.66 -18.30
N ALA A 257 -2.73 20.50 -18.63
CA ALA A 257 -2.05 21.43 -19.51
C ALA A 257 -2.61 21.38 -20.94
N LYS A 258 -3.01 20.20 -21.41
CA LYS A 258 -3.60 19.99 -22.73
C LYS A 258 -4.91 20.77 -22.91
N LEU A 259 -5.78 20.77 -21.91
CA LEU A 259 -7.04 21.51 -21.96
C LEU A 259 -6.85 23.02 -21.81
N GLY A 260 -5.84 23.46 -21.07
CA GLY A 260 -5.54 24.89 -20.87
C GLY A 260 -4.81 25.54 -22.04
N ASP A 261 -3.78 24.87 -22.56
CA ASP A 261 -2.96 25.35 -23.68
C ASP A 261 -3.33 24.63 -24.99
N ARG A 262 -4.18 25.29 -25.76
CA ARG A 262 -4.64 24.82 -27.08
C ARG A 262 -3.74 25.30 -28.21
N SER A 263 -2.49 25.70 -27.93
CA SER A 263 -1.50 26.00 -28.98
C SER A 263 -1.02 24.74 -29.72
N ILE A 264 -1.19 23.56 -29.12
CA ILE A 264 -0.68 22.27 -29.61
C ILE A 264 -1.76 21.46 -30.38
N GLU A 265 -3.06 21.68 -30.12
CA GLU A 265 -4.14 20.96 -30.82
C GLU A 265 -4.52 21.60 -32.16
N LYS A 266 -4.40 20.83 -33.24
CA LYS A 266 -5.10 21.11 -34.50
C LYS A 266 -6.60 20.93 -34.27
N ASP A 267 -7.36 22.02 -34.29
CA ASP A 267 -8.81 22.10 -34.50
C ASP A 267 -9.57 20.78 -34.21
N GLU A 268 -9.61 20.34 -32.96
CA GLU A 268 -10.74 19.52 -32.53
C GLU A 268 -11.99 20.37 -32.76
N LYS A 269 -13.02 19.81 -33.40
CA LYS A 269 -14.29 20.49 -33.77
C LYS A 269 -15.11 21.02 -32.55
N LYS A 270 -14.50 21.20 -31.39
CA LYS A 270 -15.09 21.76 -30.18
C LYS A 270 -15.22 23.28 -30.30
N SER A 271 -16.38 23.80 -29.91
CA SER A 271 -16.58 25.25 -29.79
C SER A 271 -15.69 25.83 -28.69
N ASN A 272 -15.36 27.12 -28.77
CA ASN A 272 -14.62 27.82 -27.71
C ASN A 272 -15.33 27.73 -26.35
N TYR A 273 -16.67 27.68 -26.36
CA TYR A 273 -17.49 27.48 -25.17
C TYR A 273 -17.19 26.12 -24.52
N GLN A 274 -17.26 25.02 -25.29
CA GLN A 274 -16.99 23.68 -24.75
C GLN A 274 -15.56 23.56 -24.22
N ALA A 275 -14.58 24.12 -24.92
CA ALA A 275 -13.19 24.09 -24.47
C ALA A 275 -12.97 24.88 -23.16
N GLY A 276 -13.63 26.03 -23.01
CA GLY A 276 -13.61 26.78 -21.75
C GLY A 276 -14.21 25.98 -20.59
N THR A 277 -15.37 25.35 -20.82
CA THR A 277 -16.02 24.50 -19.81
C THR A 277 -15.18 23.28 -19.45
N ASP A 278 -14.56 22.60 -20.42
CA ASP A 278 -13.69 21.45 -20.16
C ASP A 278 -12.49 21.87 -19.27
N PHE A 279 -11.89 23.02 -19.54
CA PHE A 279 -10.77 23.53 -18.75
C PHE A 279 -11.18 24.02 -17.35
N GLU A 280 -12.33 24.68 -17.21
CA GLU A 280 -12.86 25.05 -15.90
C GLU A 280 -13.09 23.82 -15.02
N ASN A 281 -13.68 22.76 -15.59
CA ASN A 281 -13.95 21.51 -14.87
C ASN A 281 -12.65 20.83 -14.39
N ILE A 282 -11.62 20.77 -15.23
CA ILE A 282 -10.36 20.16 -14.83
C ILE A 282 -9.56 21.03 -13.85
N ALA A 283 -9.67 22.36 -13.96
CA ALA A 283 -9.09 23.28 -12.98
C ALA A 283 -9.77 23.15 -11.61
N ARG A 284 -11.11 22.97 -11.58
CA ARG A 284 -11.86 22.65 -10.37
C ARG A 284 -11.36 21.36 -9.73
N GLN A 285 -11.33 20.27 -10.50
CA GLN A 285 -10.84 18.97 -10.04
C GLN A 285 -9.40 19.07 -9.50
N SER A 286 -8.55 19.85 -10.16
CA SER A 286 -7.17 20.10 -9.72
C SER A 286 -7.11 20.78 -8.36
N LEU A 287 -7.88 21.86 -8.14
CA LEU A 287 -7.89 22.58 -6.87
C LEU A 287 -8.49 21.75 -5.73
N GLU A 288 -9.57 21.00 -6.00
CA GLU A 288 -10.14 20.04 -5.06
C GLU A 288 -9.11 18.97 -4.68
N PHE A 289 -8.43 18.39 -5.68
CA PHE A 289 -7.39 17.39 -5.48
C PHE A 289 -6.24 17.95 -4.64
N LEU A 290 -5.79 19.19 -4.90
CA LEU A 290 -4.77 19.88 -4.09
C LEU A 290 -5.19 20.08 -2.63
N GLY A 291 -6.49 20.06 -2.33
CA GLY A 291 -7.05 20.12 -0.98
C GLY A 291 -7.80 21.42 -0.68
N PHE A 292 -8.11 22.22 -1.68
CA PHE A 292 -9.01 23.36 -1.52
C PHE A 292 -10.46 22.88 -1.40
N ASN A 293 -11.26 23.61 -0.61
CA ASN A 293 -12.71 23.47 -0.67
C ASN A 293 -13.24 24.38 -1.77
N VAL A 294 -13.56 23.81 -2.94
CA VAL A 294 -14.10 24.56 -4.08
C VAL A 294 -15.62 24.59 -3.99
N GLU A 295 -16.19 25.79 -3.95
CA GLU A 295 -17.64 25.98 -3.78
C GLU A 295 -18.39 25.62 -5.07
N SER A 296 -19.38 24.73 -4.96
CA SER A 296 -20.15 24.21 -6.11
C SER A 296 -21.15 25.22 -6.70
N ALA A 297 -21.46 26.28 -5.95
CA ALA A 297 -22.39 27.35 -6.34
C ALA A 297 -21.85 28.25 -7.47
N PHE A 298 -20.54 28.24 -7.71
CA PHE A 298 -19.88 29.04 -8.73
C PHE A 298 -19.52 28.13 -9.89
N LYS A 299 -20.02 28.46 -11.08
CA LYS A 299 -19.74 27.79 -12.35
C LYS A 299 -19.67 28.88 -13.42
N GLY A 300 -18.69 28.78 -14.31
CA GLY A 300 -18.52 29.72 -15.40
C GLY A 300 -19.68 29.68 -16.39
N GLY A 301 -19.67 30.66 -17.30
CA GLY A 301 -20.76 30.92 -18.24
C GLY A 301 -21.07 32.41 -18.34
N ALA A 302 -22.11 32.78 -19.07
CA ALA A 302 -22.46 34.20 -19.26
C ALA A 302 -22.78 34.88 -17.90
N GLY A 303 -21.83 35.67 -17.40
CA GLY A 303 -21.95 36.39 -16.13
C GLY A 303 -21.68 35.56 -14.86
N GLY A 304 -21.21 34.33 -14.99
CA GLY A 304 -20.84 33.47 -13.85
C GLY A 304 -19.38 33.63 -13.46
N LEU A 305 -19.08 33.59 -12.16
CA LEU A 305 -17.70 33.44 -11.67
C LEU A 305 -17.27 31.97 -11.85
N ASP A 306 -16.10 31.75 -12.47
CA ASP A 306 -15.63 30.39 -12.77
C ASP A 306 -15.45 29.56 -11.50
N LEU A 307 -14.57 29.98 -10.58
CA LEU A 307 -14.26 29.24 -9.37
C LEU A 307 -14.10 30.15 -8.15
N TYR A 308 -14.53 29.64 -7.00
CA TYR A 308 -14.22 30.20 -5.70
C TYR A 308 -13.86 29.08 -4.72
N CYS A 309 -12.69 29.18 -4.10
CA CYS A 309 -12.26 28.31 -3.01
C CYS A 309 -12.50 29.04 -1.69
N SER A 310 -13.14 28.41 -0.71
CA SER A 310 -13.37 29.04 0.61
C SER A 310 -12.33 28.66 1.66
N LYS A 311 -11.69 27.49 1.51
CA LYS A 311 -10.69 26.94 2.45
C LYS A 311 -9.52 26.31 1.68
N PRO A 312 -8.31 26.25 2.27
CA PRO A 312 -7.95 26.72 3.62
C PRO A 312 -7.84 28.24 3.76
N TYR A 313 -7.84 28.97 2.64
CA TYR A 313 -8.02 30.42 2.57
C TYR A 313 -8.78 30.75 1.29
N PRO A 314 -9.42 31.92 1.23
CA PRO A 314 -10.27 32.22 0.09
C PRO A 314 -9.46 32.56 -1.16
N ILE A 315 -9.84 31.96 -2.30
CA ILE A 315 -9.28 32.25 -3.63
C ILE A 315 -10.43 32.46 -4.62
N VAL A 316 -10.38 33.54 -5.38
CA VAL A 316 -11.26 33.80 -6.52
C VAL A 316 -10.48 33.50 -7.78
N CYS A 317 -10.98 32.60 -8.63
CA CYS A 317 -10.27 32.20 -9.83
C CYS A 317 -11.05 32.47 -11.12
N GLU A 318 -10.29 32.78 -12.17
CA GLU A 318 -10.75 32.88 -13.55
C GLU A 318 -9.91 31.93 -14.42
N CYS A 319 -10.56 31.11 -15.22
CA CYS A 319 -9.94 30.08 -16.05
C CYS A 319 -10.07 30.45 -17.53
N LYS A 320 -8.94 30.52 -18.25
CA LYS A 320 -8.94 30.79 -19.69
C LYS A 320 -8.26 29.67 -20.45
N ALA A 321 -9.01 28.96 -21.29
CA ALA A 321 -8.47 28.02 -22.26
C ALA A 321 -8.15 28.75 -23.58
N GLY A 322 -7.06 28.38 -24.25
CA GLY A 322 -6.75 28.90 -25.59
C GLY A 322 -5.25 29.04 -25.85
N LYS A 323 -4.88 30.03 -26.67
CA LYS A 323 -3.47 30.35 -27.00
C LYS A 323 -2.90 31.51 -26.19
N LEU A 324 -3.76 32.42 -25.75
CA LEU A 324 -3.41 33.67 -25.06
C LEU A 324 -4.40 33.91 -23.91
N ILE A 325 -3.95 34.63 -22.88
CA ILE A 325 -4.86 35.17 -21.86
C ILE A 325 -5.36 36.54 -22.34
N PRO A 326 -6.67 36.75 -22.54
CA PRO A 326 -7.22 38.02 -23.01
C PRO A 326 -6.87 39.22 -22.11
N SER A 327 -6.80 40.42 -22.70
CA SER A 327 -6.44 41.66 -21.98
C SER A 327 -7.41 42.01 -20.84
N ARG A 328 -8.69 41.67 -20.98
CA ARG A 328 -9.75 41.97 -20.00
C ARG A 328 -9.94 40.93 -18.91
N THR A 329 -9.14 39.86 -18.88
CA THR A 329 -9.34 38.75 -17.92
C THR A 329 -9.25 39.21 -16.46
N VAL A 330 -8.35 40.13 -16.13
CA VAL A 330 -8.25 40.69 -14.78
C VAL A 330 -9.49 41.52 -14.41
N GLU A 331 -9.98 42.35 -15.35
CA GLU A 331 -11.19 43.14 -15.14
C GLU A 331 -12.43 42.26 -14.95
N GLU A 332 -12.52 41.18 -15.72
CA GLU A 332 -13.59 40.18 -15.65
C GLU A 332 -13.61 39.48 -14.29
N LEU A 333 -12.45 38.97 -13.83
CA LEU A 333 -12.30 38.36 -12.50
C LEU A 333 -12.77 39.30 -11.38
N LEU A 334 -12.35 40.57 -11.41
CA LEU A 334 -12.71 41.56 -10.38
C LEU A 334 -14.21 41.90 -10.43
N LYS A 335 -14.76 42.09 -11.63
CA LYS A 335 -16.18 42.40 -11.81
C LYS A 335 -17.05 41.24 -11.31
N LEU A 336 -16.79 40.02 -11.77
CA LEU A 336 -17.58 38.84 -11.44
C LEU A 336 -17.40 38.45 -9.98
N GLY A 337 -16.17 38.44 -9.48
CA GLY A 337 -15.89 38.20 -8.07
C GLY A 337 -16.59 39.23 -7.17
N GLY A 338 -16.58 40.51 -7.54
CA GLY A 338 -17.26 41.56 -6.79
C GLY A 338 -18.78 41.44 -6.81
N MET A 339 -19.36 41.07 -7.95
CA MET A 339 -20.81 40.86 -8.11
C MET A 339 -21.31 39.66 -7.30
N HIS A 340 -20.56 38.55 -7.29
CA HIS A 340 -21.01 37.29 -6.68
C HIS A 340 -20.62 37.13 -5.21
N LEU A 341 -19.45 37.66 -4.80
CA LEU A 341 -18.94 37.51 -3.43
C LEU A 341 -19.08 38.79 -2.59
N GLY A 342 -19.31 39.92 -3.24
CA GLY A 342 -19.27 41.24 -2.62
C GLY A 342 -17.85 41.79 -2.43
N LYS A 343 -17.76 43.11 -2.28
CA LYS A 343 -16.49 43.86 -2.21
C LYS A 343 -15.53 43.33 -1.14
N THR A 344 -16.02 43.13 0.07
CA THR A 344 -15.18 42.73 1.20
C THR A 344 -14.51 41.38 0.96
N GLN A 345 -15.29 40.39 0.51
CA GLN A 345 -14.77 39.04 0.25
C GLN A 345 -13.79 39.04 -0.92
N LEU A 346 -14.08 39.74 -2.02
CA LEU A 346 -13.16 39.85 -3.15
C LEU A 346 -11.80 40.44 -2.74
N LEU A 347 -11.81 41.53 -1.95
CA LEU A 347 -10.59 42.22 -1.57
C LEU A 347 -9.72 41.39 -0.63
N THR A 348 -10.30 40.61 0.28
CA THR A 348 -9.56 39.76 1.22
C THR A 348 -9.15 38.40 0.64
N SER A 349 -9.69 38.03 -0.52
CA SER A 349 -9.35 36.79 -1.21
C SER A 349 -8.10 36.94 -2.06
N ALA A 350 -7.31 35.86 -2.14
CA ALA A 350 -6.32 35.73 -3.21
C ALA A 350 -7.04 35.69 -4.56
N LYS A 351 -6.40 36.22 -5.60
CA LYS A 351 -6.97 36.35 -6.94
C LYS A 351 -6.06 35.61 -7.90
N LEU A 352 -6.61 34.65 -8.63
CA LEU A 352 -5.82 33.74 -9.46
C LEU A 352 -6.41 33.65 -10.86
N VAL A 353 -5.56 33.80 -11.87
CA VAL A 353 -5.88 33.47 -13.26
C VAL A 353 -5.08 32.24 -13.65
N ILE A 354 -5.77 31.24 -14.21
CA ILE A 354 -5.16 30.02 -14.73
C ILE A 354 -5.40 29.98 -16.25
N GLY A 355 -4.35 29.83 -17.06
CA GLY A 355 -4.51 29.79 -18.52
C GLY A 355 -3.28 29.33 -19.31
N PRO A 356 -3.16 29.64 -20.62
CA PRO A 356 -2.11 29.11 -21.49
C PRO A 356 -0.71 29.75 -21.33
N GLY A 357 -0.49 30.57 -20.30
CA GLY A 357 0.86 31.10 -19.97
C GLY A 357 1.35 32.30 -20.81
N ASN A 358 0.52 32.82 -21.72
CA ASN A 358 0.87 33.98 -22.57
C ASN A 358 -0.03 35.20 -22.28
N PRO A 359 0.12 35.88 -21.12
CA PRO A 359 -0.61 37.11 -20.83
C PRO A 359 -0.10 38.29 -21.65
N SER A 360 -1.00 39.19 -22.06
CA SER A 360 -0.63 40.44 -22.70
C SER A 360 0.08 41.38 -21.71
N THR A 361 0.82 42.38 -22.22
CA THR A 361 1.45 43.43 -21.38
C THR A 361 0.43 44.17 -20.53
N ASP A 362 -0.76 44.42 -21.07
CA ASP A 362 -1.86 45.07 -20.35
C ASP A 362 -2.40 44.16 -19.25
N THR A 363 -2.56 42.86 -19.52
CA THR A 363 -2.95 41.85 -18.53
C THR A 363 -1.95 41.81 -17.37
N LEU A 364 -0.65 41.79 -17.66
CA LEU A 364 0.40 41.79 -16.64
C LEU A 364 0.40 43.07 -15.80
N LYS A 365 0.20 44.23 -16.44
CA LYS A 365 0.09 45.51 -15.74
C LYS A 365 -1.12 45.52 -14.81
N ALA A 366 -2.29 45.11 -15.31
CA ALA A 366 -3.50 45.01 -14.51
C ALA A 366 -3.34 44.01 -13.35
N ALA A 367 -2.71 42.87 -13.61
CA ALA A 367 -2.47 41.85 -12.59
C ALA A 367 -1.59 42.36 -11.44
N LYS A 368 -0.56 43.16 -11.74
CA LYS A 368 0.26 43.82 -10.72
C LYS A 368 -0.52 44.86 -9.93
N GLU A 369 -1.30 45.70 -10.60
CA GLU A 369 -2.08 46.77 -9.96
C GLU A 369 -3.17 46.23 -9.03
N TRP A 370 -3.81 45.13 -9.43
CA TRP A 370 -4.97 44.55 -8.74
C TRP A 370 -4.64 43.30 -7.90
N GLU A 371 -3.35 43.05 -7.66
CA GLU A 371 -2.86 41.94 -6.84
C GLU A 371 -3.41 40.56 -7.31
N VAL A 372 -3.38 40.34 -8.62
CA VAL A 372 -3.81 39.09 -9.25
C VAL A 372 -2.59 38.27 -9.65
N SER A 373 -2.54 37.02 -9.19
CA SER A 373 -1.57 36.04 -9.64
C SER A 373 -2.02 35.40 -10.94
N ILE A 374 -1.08 35.16 -11.85
CA ILE A 374 -1.31 34.46 -13.12
C ILE A 374 -0.40 33.24 -13.16
N ILE A 375 -0.98 32.08 -13.41
CA ILE A 375 -0.25 30.83 -13.64
C ILE A 375 -0.66 30.22 -14.97
N ASN A 376 0.26 29.47 -15.55
CA ASN A 376 -0.03 28.64 -16.70
C ASN A 376 -0.65 27.29 -16.26
N ALA A 377 -1.37 26.64 -17.17
CA ALA A 377 -2.01 25.34 -16.91
C ALA A 377 -0.99 24.23 -16.61
N MET A 378 0.22 24.30 -17.19
CA MET A 378 1.31 23.37 -16.90
C MET A 378 1.80 23.48 -15.45
N THR A 379 1.85 24.68 -14.88
CA THR A 379 2.24 24.93 -13.50
C THR A 379 1.21 24.34 -12.54
N LEU A 380 -0.09 24.47 -12.85
CA LEU A 380 -1.14 23.77 -12.11
C LEU A 380 -0.95 22.25 -12.21
N GLN A 381 -0.67 21.72 -13.41
CA GLN A 381 -0.40 20.30 -13.62
C GLN A 381 0.77 19.82 -12.76
N LYS A 382 1.91 20.51 -12.76
CA LYS A 382 3.08 20.15 -11.94
C LYS A 382 2.76 20.07 -10.44
N LEU A 383 1.95 21.00 -9.91
CA LEU A 383 1.51 20.95 -8.51
C LEU A 383 0.66 19.70 -8.22
N VAL A 384 -0.24 19.36 -9.12
CA VAL A 384 -1.10 18.19 -9.01
C VAL A 384 -0.28 16.89 -9.12
N GLU A 385 0.66 16.82 -10.06
CA GLU A 385 1.62 15.71 -10.21
C GLU A 385 2.45 15.52 -8.94
N LEU A 386 2.95 16.61 -8.34
CA LEU A 386 3.71 16.54 -7.09
C LEU A 386 2.86 15.93 -5.96
N LYS A 387 1.59 16.32 -5.84
CA LYS A 387 0.68 15.78 -4.82
C LYS A 387 0.32 14.31 -5.07
N SER A 388 0.06 13.93 -6.32
CA SER A 388 -0.23 12.54 -6.71
C SER A 388 0.97 11.65 -6.38
N LYS A 389 2.18 12.11 -6.74
CA LYS A 389 3.42 11.38 -6.44
C LYS A 389 3.71 11.28 -4.94
N TYR A 390 3.46 12.35 -4.20
CA TYR A 390 3.73 12.44 -2.77
C TYR A 390 2.52 13.00 -2.01
N PRO A 391 1.61 12.13 -1.55
CA PRO A 391 0.48 12.55 -0.74
C PRO A 391 0.95 13.34 0.49
N GLY A 392 0.45 14.57 0.64
CA GLY A 392 0.84 15.48 1.72
C GLY A 392 2.00 16.45 1.40
N ALA A 393 2.59 16.38 0.21
CA ALA A 393 3.68 17.30 -0.19
C ALA A 393 3.25 18.77 -0.36
N ILE A 394 1.96 19.02 -0.52
CA ILE A 394 1.44 20.38 -0.73
C ILE A 394 0.94 20.97 0.58
N ASN A 395 1.71 21.89 1.14
CA ASN A 395 1.27 22.80 2.20
C ASN A 395 0.59 24.03 1.58
N LEU A 396 -0.74 24.04 1.56
CA LEU A 396 -1.52 25.14 0.98
C LEU A 396 -1.33 26.48 1.70
N VAL A 397 -1.13 26.47 3.03
CA VAL A 397 -0.92 27.71 3.81
C VAL A 397 0.38 28.38 3.40
N GLU A 398 1.43 27.59 3.18
CA GLU A 398 2.70 28.08 2.63
C GLU A 398 2.55 28.51 1.18
N LEU A 399 1.87 27.70 0.34
CA LEU A 399 1.63 28.01 -1.08
C LEU A 399 1.01 29.40 -1.27
N LYS A 400 0.17 29.86 -0.33
CA LYS A 400 -0.41 31.21 -0.35
C LYS A 400 0.64 32.31 -0.48
N GLN A 401 1.82 32.13 0.13
CA GLN A 401 2.90 33.12 0.13
C GLN A 401 3.55 33.28 -1.24
N TYR A 402 3.39 32.29 -2.13
CA TYR A 402 3.89 32.32 -3.50
C TYR A 402 2.89 32.93 -4.49
N LEU A 403 1.66 33.25 -4.05
CA LEU A 403 0.64 33.93 -4.85
C LEU A 403 0.92 35.44 -4.93
N GLU A 404 2.04 35.80 -5.53
CA GLU A 404 2.46 37.19 -5.76
C GLU A 404 1.71 37.83 -6.96
N PRO A 405 1.60 39.17 -7.04
CA PRO A 405 1.00 39.84 -8.18
C PRO A 405 1.78 39.65 -9.50
N GLY A 406 1.07 39.34 -10.58
CA GLY A 406 1.65 39.12 -11.91
C GLY A 406 1.80 37.63 -12.25
N GLN A 407 2.62 37.31 -13.25
CA GLN A 407 2.87 35.93 -13.66
C GLN A 407 3.90 35.28 -12.73
N ILE A 408 3.53 34.16 -12.10
CA ILE A 408 4.25 33.55 -10.97
C ILE A 408 4.68 32.10 -11.20
N ASP A 409 4.71 31.64 -12.45
CA ASP A 409 5.10 30.26 -12.77
C ASP A 409 6.46 29.88 -12.14
N TYR A 410 7.44 30.77 -12.21
CA TYR A 410 8.76 30.58 -11.61
C TYR A 410 8.74 30.47 -10.08
N LYS A 411 7.82 31.19 -9.40
CA LYS A 411 7.66 31.11 -7.95
C LYS A 411 7.06 29.77 -7.52
N LEU A 412 6.11 29.26 -8.30
CA LEU A 412 5.55 27.94 -8.03
C LEU A 412 6.54 26.82 -8.36
N ASP A 413 7.38 26.99 -9.38
CA ASP A 413 8.52 26.10 -9.62
C ASP A 413 9.51 26.13 -8.44
N GLU A 414 9.83 27.30 -7.87
CA GLU A 414 10.64 27.41 -6.64
C GLU A 414 10.02 26.64 -5.46
N TYR A 415 8.70 26.74 -5.27
CA TYR A 415 7.97 25.99 -4.24
C TYR A 415 8.03 24.48 -4.47
N ILE A 416 7.80 24.03 -5.70
CA ILE A 416 7.85 22.61 -6.08
C ILE A 416 9.25 22.05 -5.83
N ASP A 417 10.29 22.76 -6.29
CA ASP A 417 11.69 22.38 -6.09
C ASP A 417 12.06 22.28 -4.61
N LYS A 418 11.56 23.20 -3.79
CA LYS A 418 11.73 23.17 -2.34
C LYS A 418 11.09 21.91 -1.74
N ALA A 419 9.83 21.65 -2.05
CA ALA A 419 9.11 20.48 -1.55
C ALA A 419 9.81 19.17 -1.97
N GLU A 420 10.25 19.06 -3.23
CA GLU A 420 10.98 17.88 -3.68
C GLU A 420 12.31 17.67 -2.94
N LYS A 421 13.08 18.74 -2.70
CA LYS A 421 14.33 18.67 -1.94
C LYS A 421 14.08 18.20 -0.51
N GLU A 422 13.04 18.72 0.11
CA GLU A 422 12.62 18.34 1.46
C GLU A 422 12.22 16.86 1.55
N ILE A 423 11.49 16.34 0.56
CA ILE A 423 11.09 14.93 0.47
C ILE A 423 12.31 14.03 0.23
N LYS A 424 13.19 14.41 -0.71
CA LYS A 424 14.45 13.68 -0.99
C LYS A 424 15.32 13.59 0.26
N LEU A 425 15.44 14.69 1.01
CA LEU A 425 16.19 14.72 2.26
C LEU A 425 15.61 13.75 3.30
N ARG A 426 14.29 13.79 3.51
CA ARG A 426 13.59 12.90 4.47
C ARG A 426 13.73 11.44 4.09
N SER A 427 13.55 11.11 2.81
CA SER A 427 13.72 9.75 2.31
C SER A 427 15.15 9.26 2.52
N HIS A 428 16.14 10.11 2.25
CA HIS A 428 17.55 9.81 2.51
C HIS A 428 17.82 9.51 3.99
N ILE A 429 17.26 10.30 4.92
CA ILE A 429 17.42 10.08 6.37
C ILE A 429 16.76 8.77 6.80
N VAL A 430 15.56 8.44 6.31
CA VAL A 430 14.90 7.16 6.60
C VAL A 430 15.77 5.97 6.13
N GLN A 431 16.31 6.05 4.90
CA GLN A 431 17.21 5.01 4.39
C GLN A 431 18.52 4.94 5.15
N LEU A 432 19.06 6.09 5.58
CA LEU A 432 20.26 6.13 6.40
C LEU A 432 20.05 5.36 7.71
N VAL A 433 18.96 5.65 8.44
CA VAL A 433 18.65 4.96 9.71
C VAL A 433 18.52 3.46 9.46
N LYS A 434 17.76 3.06 8.44
CA LYS A 434 17.60 1.65 8.04
C LYS A 434 18.95 0.97 7.81
N ASN A 435 19.77 1.54 6.94
CA ASN A 435 21.05 0.97 6.53
C ASN A 435 22.05 0.94 7.69
N TYR A 436 22.08 2.00 8.51
CA TYR A 436 22.97 2.08 9.67
C TYR A 436 22.64 0.96 10.68
N LEU A 437 21.38 0.78 11.03
CA LEU A 437 20.95 -0.26 11.98
C LEU A 437 21.19 -1.66 11.42
N GLN A 438 20.92 -1.87 10.13
CA GLN A 438 21.17 -3.16 9.48
C GLN A 438 22.66 -3.52 9.45
N ASN A 439 23.54 -2.56 9.15
CA ASN A 439 24.98 -2.79 9.04
C ASN A 439 25.67 -2.92 10.40
N SER A 440 25.15 -2.25 11.43
CA SER A 440 25.72 -2.28 12.79
C SER A 440 25.14 -3.39 13.68
N GLY A 441 23.97 -3.94 13.35
CA GLY A 441 23.30 -4.97 14.13
C GLY A 441 22.66 -4.47 15.43
N ILE A 442 22.48 -3.16 15.58
CA ILE A 442 21.81 -2.56 16.76
C ILE A 442 20.34 -2.25 16.46
N GLU A 443 19.53 -2.12 17.51
CA GLU A 443 18.08 -1.90 17.39
C GLU A 443 17.71 -0.44 17.15
N SER A 444 18.42 0.49 17.80
CA SER A 444 18.22 1.94 17.69
C SER A 444 19.54 2.70 17.71
N ALA A 445 19.59 3.91 17.15
CA ALA A 445 20.80 4.75 17.07
C ALA A 445 20.55 6.19 17.51
N GLY A 446 21.55 6.81 18.15
CA GLY A 446 21.51 8.22 18.57
C GLY A 446 21.84 9.19 17.43
N VAL A 447 21.49 10.46 17.63
CA VAL A 447 21.64 11.53 16.62
C VAL A 447 23.08 11.68 16.13
N ASP A 448 24.07 11.73 17.03
CA ASP A 448 25.47 11.97 16.65
C ASP A 448 26.04 10.83 15.77
N SER A 449 25.66 9.57 16.07
CA SER A 449 26.07 8.42 15.26
C SER A 449 25.45 8.45 13.87
N LEU A 450 24.16 8.78 13.79
CA LEU A 450 23.46 8.94 12.52
C LEU A 450 24.02 10.13 11.73
N HIS A 451 24.34 11.24 12.39
CA HIS A 451 24.93 12.42 11.76
C HIS A 451 26.31 12.14 11.16
N GLY A 452 27.15 11.39 11.88
CA GLY A 452 28.44 10.91 11.35
C GLY A 452 28.26 10.02 10.12
N ALA A 453 27.31 9.09 10.15
CA ALA A 453 27.00 8.23 9.01
C ALA A 453 26.41 9.01 7.82
N TYR A 454 25.58 10.02 8.09
CA TYR A 454 24.97 10.89 7.10
C TYR A 454 26.04 11.61 6.27
N PHE A 455 27.07 12.16 6.90
CA PHE A 455 28.15 12.84 6.19
C PHE A 455 28.89 11.90 5.21
N GLY A 456 29.07 10.64 5.58
CA GLY A 456 29.67 9.61 4.73
C GLY A 456 28.74 9.02 3.65
N SER A 457 27.48 9.42 3.60
CA SER A 457 26.45 8.80 2.76
C SER A 457 26.12 9.57 1.46
N ASN A 458 26.93 10.56 1.08
CA ASN A 458 26.65 11.51 -0.01
C ASN A 458 25.26 12.19 0.14
N PRO A 459 25.07 12.96 1.22
CA PRO A 459 23.76 13.53 1.52
C PRO A 459 23.32 14.60 0.51
N PRO A 460 22.00 14.79 0.30
CA PRO A 460 21.48 15.77 -0.65
C PRO A 460 21.78 17.23 -0.25
N GLN A 461 22.00 17.48 1.04
CA GLN A 461 22.43 18.77 1.58
C GLN A 461 23.17 18.58 2.90
N PRO A 462 24.01 19.53 3.36
CA PRO A 462 24.55 19.47 4.71
C PRO A 462 23.46 19.71 5.77
N LEU A 463 23.59 19.07 6.92
CA LEU A 463 22.74 19.29 8.10
C LEU A 463 23.61 19.43 9.35
N LYS A 464 23.14 20.24 10.30
CA LYS A 464 23.64 20.22 11.68
C LYS A 464 22.98 19.09 12.48
N PRO A 465 23.61 18.61 13.57
CA PRO A 465 22.99 17.58 14.43
C PRO A 465 21.60 17.94 14.92
N GLN A 466 21.36 19.21 15.29
CA GLN A 466 20.05 19.68 15.76
C GLN A 466 18.99 19.67 14.65
N GLU A 467 19.35 20.08 13.43
CA GLU A 467 18.44 20.06 12.28
C GLU A 467 18.08 18.61 11.92
N MET A 468 19.06 17.70 11.98
CA MET A 468 18.81 16.27 11.81
C MET A 468 17.89 15.73 12.90
N HIS A 469 18.09 16.13 14.16
CA HIS A 469 17.25 15.72 15.28
C HIS A 469 15.79 16.15 15.10
N GLU A 470 15.54 17.38 14.66
CA GLU A 470 14.20 17.87 14.36
C GLU A 470 13.51 17.03 13.28
N ILE A 471 14.23 16.70 12.19
CA ILE A 471 13.70 15.83 11.13
C ILE A 471 13.46 14.41 11.64
N LEU A 472 14.35 13.86 12.47
CA LEU A 472 14.17 12.54 13.07
C LEU A 472 12.93 12.51 13.98
N ILE A 473 12.67 13.58 14.74
CA ILE A 473 11.42 13.73 15.51
C ILE A 473 10.22 13.79 14.57
N GLU A 474 10.27 14.62 13.51
CA GLU A 474 9.21 14.75 12.52
C GLU A 474 8.84 13.38 11.93
N LEU A 475 9.85 12.63 11.50
CA LEU A 475 9.72 11.29 10.91
C LEU A 475 9.32 10.21 11.92
N SER A 476 9.48 10.47 13.21
CA SER A 476 9.04 9.59 14.31
C SER A 476 7.69 9.95 14.89
N SER A 477 7.05 11.00 14.36
CA SER A 477 5.72 11.42 14.78
C SER A 477 4.70 10.35 14.42
N PRO A 478 3.64 10.15 15.23
CA PRO A 478 2.50 9.32 14.85
C PRO A 478 1.82 9.75 13.54
N LEU A 479 2.05 10.99 13.08
CA LEU A 479 1.49 11.51 11.83
C LEU A 479 2.28 11.07 10.58
N THR A 480 3.55 10.72 10.70
CA THR A 480 4.42 10.35 9.57
C THR A 480 4.84 8.88 9.64
N GLY A 481 5.18 8.38 10.84
CA GLY A 481 5.34 6.96 11.14
C GLY A 481 6.56 6.25 10.55
N TYR A 482 7.42 6.93 9.78
CA TYR A 482 8.54 6.29 9.08
C TYR A 482 9.62 5.74 10.01
N LEU A 483 9.82 6.42 11.15
CA LEU A 483 10.78 6.06 12.18
C LEU A 483 10.07 5.90 13.53
N GLY A 484 10.73 5.22 14.45
CA GLY A 484 10.34 5.18 15.86
C GLY A 484 11.37 5.91 16.72
N ARG A 485 10.94 6.37 17.89
CA ARG A 485 11.79 7.11 18.84
C ARG A 485 11.71 6.53 20.24
N GLU A 486 12.87 6.28 20.82
CA GLU A 486 13.07 6.07 22.26
C GLU A 486 13.47 7.40 22.86
N LYS A 487 12.56 8.00 23.63
CA LYS A 487 12.77 9.35 24.18
C LYS A 487 13.82 9.32 25.29
N GLY A 488 14.88 10.11 25.11
CA GLY A 488 15.92 10.33 26.10
C GLY A 488 15.58 11.45 27.10
N SER A 489 16.52 11.73 28.01
CA SER A 489 16.45 12.89 28.92
C SER A 489 16.69 14.23 28.19
N ASP A 490 17.39 14.18 27.07
CA ASP A 490 17.69 15.31 26.19
C ASP A 490 17.73 14.85 24.73
N TRP A 491 17.92 15.79 23.80
CA TRP A 491 17.95 15.48 22.37
C TRP A 491 19.13 14.58 21.97
N ARG A 492 20.22 14.58 22.73
CA ARG A 492 21.41 13.75 22.47
C ARG A 492 21.22 12.30 22.88
N SER A 493 20.38 12.07 23.89
CA SER A 493 20.03 10.75 24.40
C SER A 493 18.80 10.14 23.73
N ASP A 494 18.12 10.87 22.84
CA ASP A 494 17.11 10.29 21.97
C ASP A 494 17.73 9.24 21.04
N ARG A 495 17.03 8.13 20.87
CA ARG A 495 17.40 7.09 19.92
C ARG A 495 16.28 6.85 18.93
N PHE A 496 16.67 6.52 17.70
CA PHE A 496 15.75 6.35 16.59
C PHE A 496 15.93 4.97 15.97
N TYR A 497 14.82 4.36 15.57
CA TYR A 497 14.77 3.07 14.90
C TYR A 497 13.90 3.14 13.64
N TYR A 498 14.15 2.25 12.71
CA TYR A 498 13.43 2.21 11.44
C TYR A 498 12.09 1.47 11.57
N LEU A 499 11.03 2.02 10.99
CA LEU A 499 9.72 1.36 10.91
C LEU A 499 9.38 0.99 9.46
N HIS A 500 9.30 1.96 8.55
CA HIS A 500 8.99 1.70 7.14
C HIS A 500 9.62 2.75 6.21
N ASN A 501 9.64 2.45 4.90
CA ASN A 501 10.25 3.33 3.91
C ASN A 501 9.35 4.55 3.66
N LEU A 502 9.98 5.68 3.35
CA LEU A 502 9.36 6.76 2.58
C LEU A 502 9.68 6.51 1.09
N SER A 503 8.71 5.94 0.36
CA SER A 503 8.84 5.62 -1.05
C SER A 503 8.98 6.89 -1.90
N LEU A 504 9.92 6.87 -2.86
CA LEU A 504 10.12 7.93 -3.87
C LEU A 504 9.54 7.54 -5.24
#